data_AF-A0A5Y1YFY8-F1
#
_entry.id   AF-A0A5Y1YFY8-F1
#
_cell.length_a   1.000
_cell.length_b   1.000
_cell.length_c   1.000
_cell.angle_alpha   90.00
_cell.angle_beta   90.00
_cell.angle_gamma   90.00
#
_symmetry.space_group_name_H-M   'P 1'
#
loop_
_entity.id
_entity.type
_entity.pdbx_description
1 polymer ?
#
loop_
_entity_poly.entity_id
_entity_poly.type
_entity_poly.pdbx_seq_one_letter_code
_entity_poly.pdbx_strand_id
1 'polypeptide(L)'
;MADCVPLREKTPRTEKQRQAGARLGLQARMKSERGKAARLAHTWLSQDPVFLDTETTGLDAGAQALEIGLVNARGDLIYETRLKPTVSIDPAAAAVHGISEAMLADAPAWPDIAQQLQHHISRRPLVIFNADFDMRILKQTAEAHNDPV
;
A
#
# COMPACT_ATOMS: atom_id res chain seq x y z
N MET A 1 -60.55 -22.93 -3.77
CA MET A 1 -59.50 -23.46 -4.65
C MET A 1 -59.01 -22.27 -5.48
N ALA A 2 -57.79 -21.80 -5.24
CA ALA A 2 -57.26 -20.64 -5.96
C ALA A 2 -56.78 -21.10 -7.34
N ASP A 3 -57.35 -20.49 -8.39
CA ASP A 3 -57.09 -20.79 -9.78
C ASP A 3 -55.67 -20.29 -10.14
N CYS A 4 -54.69 -21.20 -10.17
CA CYS A 4 -53.32 -20.86 -10.54
C CYS A 4 -53.26 -20.65 -12.06
N VAL A 5 -53.17 -19.39 -12.49
CA VAL A 5 -52.91 -19.03 -13.89
C VAL A 5 -51.43 -19.28 -14.22
N PRO A 6 -51.09 -19.99 -15.30
CA PRO A 6 -49.71 -20.19 -15.71
C PRO A 6 -48.99 -18.87 -15.97
N LEU A 7 -47.75 -18.76 -15.47
CA LEU A 7 -46.90 -17.61 -15.75
C LEU A 7 -46.66 -17.50 -17.26
N ARG A 8 -46.90 -16.31 -17.81
CA ARG A 8 -46.68 -16.01 -19.23
C ARG A 8 -45.21 -16.25 -19.59
N GLU A 9 -44.97 -16.94 -20.69
CA GLU A 9 -43.61 -17.19 -21.18
C GLU A 9 -42.84 -15.88 -21.38
N LYS A 10 -41.60 -15.85 -20.89
CA LYS A 10 -40.74 -14.68 -21.05
C LYS A 10 -40.31 -14.56 -22.50
N THR A 11 -40.68 -13.45 -23.12
CA THR A 11 -40.21 -13.09 -24.46
C THR A 11 -38.70 -12.86 -24.44
N PRO A 12 -37.93 -13.40 -25.41
CA PRO A 12 -36.49 -13.14 -25.51
C PRO A 12 -36.21 -11.65 -25.63
N ARG A 13 -35.10 -11.20 -25.04
CA ARG A 13 -34.67 -9.80 -25.15
C ARG A 13 -34.27 -9.48 -26.58
N THR A 14 -34.69 -8.31 -27.06
CA THR A 14 -34.22 -7.75 -28.33
C THR A 14 -32.75 -7.35 -28.25
N GLU A 15 -32.09 -7.19 -29.39
CA GLU A 15 -30.68 -6.76 -29.45
C GLU A 15 -30.47 -5.41 -28.76
N LYS A 16 -31.38 -4.43 -28.97
CA LYS A 16 -31.36 -3.14 -28.27
C LYS A 16 -31.42 -3.31 -26.75
N GLN A 17 -32.29 -4.21 -26.25
CA GLN A 17 -32.40 -4.49 -24.82
C GLN A 17 -31.15 -5.17 -24.26
N ARG A 18 -30.50 -6.06 -25.03
CA ARG A 18 -29.23 -6.69 -24.66
C ARG A 18 -28.10 -5.64 -24.56
N GLN A 19 -27.98 -4.77 -25.56
CA GLN A 19 -26.97 -3.70 -25.59
C GLN A 19 -27.17 -2.70 -24.45
N ALA A 20 -28.42 -2.26 -24.21
CA ALA A 20 -28.74 -1.38 -23.09
C ALA A 20 -28.39 -2.03 -21.74
N GLY A 21 -28.72 -3.31 -21.57
CA GLY A 21 -28.37 -4.09 -20.38
C GLY A 21 -26.86 -4.23 -20.18
N ALA A 22 -26.10 -4.49 -21.24
CA ALA A 22 -24.64 -4.56 -21.19
C ALA A 22 -24.03 -3.20 -20.77
N ARG A 23 -24.53 -2.10 -21.34
CA ARG A 23 -24.08 -0.74 -20.99
C ARG A 23 -24.37 -0.39 -19.53
N LEU A 24 -25.58 -0.67 -19.07
CA LEU A 24 -25.97 -0.46 -17.66
C LEU A 24 -25.14 -1.33 -16.72
N GLY A 25 -24.87 -2.58 -17.09
CA GLY A 25 -23.98 -3.48 -16.35
C GLY A 25 -22.56 -2.94 -16.23
N LEU A 26 -21.99 -2.42 -17.33
CA LEU A 26 -20.67 -1.78 -17.31
C LEU A 26 -20.68 -0.53 -16.43
N GLN A 27 -21.69 0.35 -16.56
CA GLN A 27 -21.84 1.54 -15.74
C GLN A 27 -21.94 1.21 -14.25
N ALA A 28 -22.71 0.19 -13.88
CA ALA A 28 -22.85 -0.28 -12.51
C ALA A 28 -21.51 -0.79 -11.96
N ARG A 29 -20.79 -1.61 -12.73
CA ARG A 29 -19.44 -2.10 -12.35
C ARG A 29 -18.47 -0.95 -12.15
N MET A 30 -18.44 0.01 -13.07
CA MET A 30 -17.59 1.19 -12.97
C MET A 30 -17.92 2.05 -11.74
N LYS A 31 -19.20 2.16 -11.35
CA LYS A 31 -19.66 2.92 -10.18
C LYS A 31 -19.47 2.20 -8.84
N SER A 32 -19.28 0.88 -8.85
CA SER A 32 -19.01 0.11 -7.63
C SER A 32 -17.70 0.54 -6.96
N GLU A 33 -17.55 0.28 -5.66
CA GLU A 33 -16.31 0.57 -4.93
C GLU A 33 -15.08 -0.09 -5.58
N ARG A 34 -15.22 -1.34 -6.02
CA ARG A 34 -14.17 -2.03 -6.79
C ARG A 34 -13.84 -1.32 -8.10
N GLY A 35 -14.84 -0.78 -8.80
CA GLY A 35 -14.65 -0.02 -10.03
C GLY A 35 -13.99 1.34 -9.83
N LYS A 36 -14.27 2.01 -8.71
CA LYS A 36 -13.58 3.23 -8.29
C LYS A 36 -12.13 2.93 -7.91
N ALA A 37 -11.90 1.90 -7.08
CA ALA A 37 -10.57 1.46 -6.67
C ALA A 37 -9.72 1.03 -7.87
N ALA A 38 -10.27 0.26 -8.81
CA ALA A 38 -9.57 -0.13 -10.03
C ALA A 38 -9.16 1.08 -10.89
N ARG A 39 -10.00 2.13 -10.94
CA ARG A 39 -9.64 3.38 -11.64
C ARG A 39 -8.53 4.14 -10.92
N LEU A 40 -8.60 4.23 -9.59
CA LEU A 40 -7.55 4.86 -8.80
C LEU A 40 -6.22 4.11 -8.95
N ALA A 41 -6.23 2.79 -8.83
CA ALA A 41 -5.06 1.94 -9.05
C ALA A 41 -4.49 2.12 -10.48
N HIS A 42 -5.35 2.18 -11.50
CA HIS A 42 -4.90 2.45 -12.87
C HIS A 42 -4.25 3.83 -13.01
N THR A 43 -4.80 4.87 -12.37
CA THR A 43 -4.21 6.21 -12.34
C THR A 43 -2.84 6.20 -11.65
N TRP A 44 -2.70 5.52 -10.51
CA TRP A 44 -1.41 5.42 -9.84
C TRP A 44 -0.39 4.67 -10.68
N LEU A 45 -0.76 3.51 -11.24
CA LEU A 45 0.12 2.68 -12.06
C LEU A 45 0.58 3.39 -13.34
N SER A 46 -0.23 4.28 -13.92
CA SER A 46 0.16 5.05 -15.12
C SER A 46 1.16 6.17 -14.85
N GLN A 47 1.42 6.48 -13.58
CA GLN A 47 2.34 7.52 -13.14
C GLN A 47 3.70 6.97 -12.66
N ASP A 48 4.02 5.71 -13.00
CA ASP A 48 5.25 5.01 -12.61
C ASP A 48 5.54 5.11 -11.10
N PRO A 49 4.64 4.58 -10.25
CA PRO A 49 4.71 4.76 -8.81
C PRO A 49 5.85 3.94 -8.19
N VAL A 50 6.22 4.34 -6.98
CA VAL A 50 7.09 3.56 -6.09
C VAL A 50 6.24 3.02 -4.95
N PHE A 51 6.46 1.76 -4.60
CA PHE A 51 5.83 1.13 -3.45
C PHE A 51 6.82 1.08 -2.31
N LEU A 52 6.41 1.49 -1.11
CA LEU A 52 7.22 1.47 0.10
C LEU A 52 6.59 0.57 1.14
N ASP A 53 7.44 -0.18 1.83
CA ASP A 53 7.10 -0.98 3.00
C ASP A 53 8.18 -0.81 4.08
N THR A 54 7.80 -0.94 5.35
CA THR A 54 8.73 -0.83 6.49
C THR A 54 8.61 -2.01 7.44
N GLU A 55 9.75 -2.48 7.92
CA GLU A 55 9.83 -3.28 9.15
C GLU A 55 10.15 -2.37 10.31
N THR A 56 9.60 -2.63 11.49
CA THR A 56 9.61 -1.67 12.60
C THR A 56 10.03 -2.29 13.91
N THR A 57 10.53 -1.47 14.84
CA THR A 57 10.83 -1.92 16.21
C THR A 57 9.59 -2.31 17.00
N GLY A 58 8.38 -1.95 16.53
CA GLY A 58 7.12 -2.15 17.21
C GLY A 58 5.98 -1.35 16.58
N LEU A 59 4.86 -1.23 17.29
CA LEU A 59 3.66 -0.55 16.79
C LEU A 59 3.34 0.76 17.53
N ASP A 60 4.02 1.05 18.63
CA ASP A 60 3.69 2.11 19.57
C ASP A 60 4.17 3.52 19.14
N ALA A 61 4.05 4.49 20.06
CA ALA A 61 4.40 5.89 19.83
C ALA A 61 5.92 6.18 19.80
N GLY A 62 6.76 5.21 20.17
CA GLY A 62 8.23 5.28 20.09
C GLY A 62 8.84 4.38 19.01
N ALA A 63 8.01 3.64 18.27
CA ALA A 63 8.45 2.73 17.22
C ALA A 63 9.22 3.45 16.11
N GLN A 64 10.23 2.77 15.57
CA GLN A 64 11.13 3.28 14.53
C GLN A 64 11.24 2.24 13.42
N ALA A 65 11.64 2.68 12.22
CA ALA A 65 11.94 1.77 11.12
C ALA A 65 13.23 0.98 11.41
N LEU A 66 13.25 -0.26 10.94
CA LEU A 66 14.38 -1.20 10.96
C LEU A 66 14.83 -1.58 9.56
N GLU A 67 13.89 -1.63 8.62
CA GLU A 67 14.13 -1.86 7.20
C GLU A 67 13.16 -0.99 6.39
N ILE A 68 13.62 -0.47 5.27
CA ILE A 68 12.81 0.30 4.32
C ILE A 68 13.06 -0.30 2.94
N GLY A 69 12.01 -0.81 2.31
CA GLY A 69 12.04 -1.38 0.96
C GLY A 69 11.27 -0.53 -0.04
N LEU A 70 11.85 -0.27 -1.20
CA LEU A 70 11.22 0.41 -2.33
C LEU A 70 11.24 -0.46 -3.59
N VAL A 71 10.08 -0.66 -4.21
CA VAL A 71 9.96 -1.36 -5.50
C VAL A 71 9.16 -0.54 -6.52
N ASN A 72 9.39 -0.80 -7.81
CA ASN A 72 8.56 -0.22 -8.86
C ASN A 72 7.32 -1.10 -9.17
N ALA A 73 6.45 -0.64 -10.06
CA ALA A 73 5.24 -1.38 -10.47
C ALA A 73 5.48 -2.72 -11.20
N ARG A 74 6.71 -3.01 -11.65
CA ARG A 74 7.10 -4.32 -12.18
C ARG A 74 7.61 -5.27 -11.09
N GLY A 75 7.81 -4.78 -9.88
CA GLY A 75 8.43 -5.51 -8.78
C GLY A 75 9.96 -5.46 -8.79
N ASP A 76 10.59 -4.61 -9.60
CA ASP A 76 12.04 -4.45 -9.53
C ASP A 76 12.40 -3.64 -8.28
N LEU A 77 13.41 -4.11 -7.54
CA LEU A 77 13.96 -3.42 -6.39
C LEU A 77 14.62 -2.10 -6.80
N ILE A 78 14.23 -1.00 -6.14
CA ILE A 78 14.81 0.33 -6.34
C ILE A 78 15.83 0.63 -5.24
N TYR A 79 15.46 0.33 -4.00
CA TYR A 79 16.23 0.64 -2.81
C TYR A 79 15.78 -0.27 -1.67
N GLU A 80 16.73 -0.79 -0.91
CA GLU A 80 16.47 -1.53 0.32
C GLU A 80 17.61 -1.22 1.27
N THR A 81 17.28 -0.82 2.49
CA THR A 81 18.27 -0.67 3.54
C THR A 81 17.70 -1.09 4.87
N ARG A 82 18.56 -1.68 5.69
CA ARG A 82 18.34 -1.73 7.13
C ARG A 82 18.89 -0.47 7.78
N LEU A 83 18.34 -0.14 8.94
CA LEU A 83 18.79 0.99 9.74
C LEU A 83 18.84 0.62 11.21
N LYS A 84 19.83 1.19 11.90
CA LYS A 84 20.03 1.01 13.33
C LYS A 84 19.09 1.94 14.11
N PRO A 85 18.13 1.40 14.90
CA PRO A 85 17.22 2.23 15.69
C PRO A 85 17.93 2.80 16.93
N THR A 86 17.30 3.78 17.58
CA THR A 86 17.73 4.33 18.88
C THR A 86 16.98 3.71 20.07
N VAL A 87 16.06 2.77 19.81
CA VAL A 87 15.26 2.04 20.79
C VAL A 87 15.37 0.52 20.56
N SER A 88 15.09 -0.27 21.59
CA SER A 88 15.06 -1.74 21.48
C SER A 88 13.92 -2.23 20.59
N ILE A 89 14.11 -3.41 20.00
CA ILE A 89 13.10 -4.09 19.19
C ILE A 89 12.13 -4.84 20.11
N ASP A 90 10.82 -4.61 19.94
CA ASP A 90 9.79 -5.41 20.60
C ASP A 90 9.94 -6.88 20.18
N PRO A 91 10.06 -7.84 21.12
CA PRO A 91 10.14 -9.26 20.80
C PRO A 91 9.00 -9.77 19.90
N ALA A 92 7.80 -9.19 20.01
CA ALA A 92 6.67 -9.55 19.14
C ALA A 92 6.88 -9.09 17.70
N ALA A 93 7.46 -7.89 17.49
CA ALA A 93 7.84 -7.42 16.16
C ALA A 93 8.97 -8.30 15.58
N ALA A 94 10.02 -8.54 16.38
CA ALA A 94 11.13 -9.41 15.99
C ALA A 94 10.67 -10.83 15.61
N ALA A 95 9.65 -11.36 16.28
CA ALA A 95 9.07 -12.66 15.96
C ALA A 95 8.31 -12.69 14.62
N VAL A 96 7.83 -11.54 14.14
CA VAL A 96 7.11 -11.41 12.87
C VAL A 96 8.08 -11.29 11.70
N HIS A 97 9.03 -10.34 11.77
CA HIS A 97 9.91 -10.02 10.64
C HIS A 97 11.30 -10.67 10.72
N GLY A 98 11.70 -11.19 11.89
CA GLY A 98 12.95 -11.95 12.06
C GLY A 98 14.23 -11.10 12.07
N ILE A 99 14.13 -9.77 12.24
CA ILE A 99 15.28 -8.87 12.32
C ILE A 99 15.71 -8.76 13.78
N SER A 100 16.98 -9.04 14.04
CA SER A 100 17.58 -8.94 15.38
C SER A 100 18.51 -7.73 15.50
N GLU A 101 18.74 -7.25 16.72
CA GLU A 101 19.68 -6.14 16.96
C GLU A 101 21.10 -6.45 16.43
N ALA A 102 21.52 -7.72 16.48
CA ALA A 102 22.81 -8.15 15.96
C ALA A 102 22.94 -7.93 14.44
N MET A 103 21.84 -8.10 13.69
CA MET A 103 21.81 -7.84 12.24
C MET A 103 21.89 -6.34 11.91
N LEU A 104 21.66 -5.48 12.90
CA LEU A 104 21.64 -4.02 12.76
C LEU A 104 22.87 -3.35 13.40
N ALA A 105 23.80 -4.12 13.96
CA ALA A 105 24.94 -3.60 14.70
C ALA A 105 25.76 -2.59 13.88
N ASP A 106 25.97 -2.92 12.60
CA ASP A 106 26.72 -2.15 11.60
C ASP A 106 25.81 -1.47 10.56
N ALA A 107 24.49 -1.49 10.75
CA ALA A 107 23.56 -0.81 9.86
C ALA A 107 23.70 0.73 10.01
N PRO A 108 23.47 1.49 8.91
CA PRO A 108 23.48 2.95 8.98
C PRO A 108 22.39 3.48 9.93
N ALA A 109 22.57 4.69 10.45
CA ALA A 109 21.51 5.38 11.18
C ALA A 109 20.63 6.17 10.20
N TRP A 110 19.50 6.72 10.69
CA TRP A 110 18.61 7.54 9.87
C TRP A 110 19.32 8.69 9.11
N PRO A 111 20.22 9.49 9.74
CA PRO A 111 20.87 10.61 9.05
C PRO A 111 21.72 10.17 7.85
N ASP A 112 22.21 8.94 7.85
CA ASP A 112 23.05 8.41 6.76
C ASP A 112 22.22 8.07 5.51
N ILE A 113 20.93 7.75 5.68
CA ILE A 113 20.06 7.27 4.60
C ILE A 113 18.97 8.25 4.18
N ALA A 114 18.62 9.23 5.03
CA ALA A 114 17.47 10.11 4.82
C ALA A 114 17.50 10.85 3.47
N GLN A 115 18.66 11.42 3.11
CA GLN A 115 18.83 12.14 1.84
C GLN A 115 18.69 11.21 0.63
N GLN A 116 19.24 9.99 0.72
CA GLN A 116 19.15 9.00 -0.35
C GLN A 116 17.71 8.50 -0.51
N LEU A 117 17.03 8.20 0.59
CA LEU A 117 15.63 7.80 0.59
C LEU A 117 14.75 8.89 -0.05
N GLN A 118 14.94 10.15 0.34
CA GLN A 118 14.23 11.30 -0.23
C GLN A 118 14.44 11.40 -1.75
N HIS A 119 15.66 11.13 -2.24
CA HIS A 119 15.94 11.13 -3.68
C HIS A 119 15.10 10.09 -4.45
N HIS A 120 14.90 8.91 -3.87
CA HIS A 120 14.11 7.85 -4.49
C HIS A 120 12.61 8.14 -4.49
N ILE A 121 12.06 8.70 -3.39
CA ILE A 121 10.61 8.88 -3.24
C ILE A 121 10.07 10.22 -3.76
N SER A 122 10.91 11.25 -3.94
CA SER A 122 10.46 12.60 -4.33
C SER A 122 10.04 12.76 -5.79
N ARG A 123 10.31 11.77 -6.64
CA ARG A 123 10.16 11.91 -8.10
C ARG A 123 8.85 11.33 -8.65
N ARG A 124 8.14 10.52 -7.87
CA ARG A 124 7.06 9.63 -8.31
C ARG A 124 5.98 9.55 -7.23
N PRO A 125 4.74 9.18 -7.56
CA PRO A 125 3.76 8.85 -6.54
C PRO A 125 4.27 7.72 -5.65
N LEU A 126 4.23 7.93 -4.34
CA LEU A 126 4.54 6.92 -3.34
C LEU A 126 3.24 6.22 -2.94
N VAL A 127 3.21 4.89 -3.04
CA VAL A 127 2.06 4.06 -2.69
C VAL A 127 2.46 3.15 -1.54
N ILE A 128 1.67 3.19 -0.47
CA ILE A 128 1.93 2.45 0.77
C ILE A 128 0.63 1.80 1.22
N PHE A 129 0.68 0.54 1.63
CA PHE A 129 -0.48 -0.11 2.24
C PHE A 129 -0.62 0.40 3.67
N ASN A 130 -1.81 0.90 4.04
CA ASN A 130 -2.02 1.53 5.35
C ASN A 130 -1.05 2.70 5.63
N ALA A 131 -0.86 3.57 4.62
CA ALA A 131 0.15 4.65 4.60
C ALA A 131 0.30 5.47 5.88
N ASP A 132 -0.77 5.72 6.64
CA ASP A 132 -0.70 6.46 7.91
C ASP A 132 0.25 5.79 8.92
N PHE A 133 0.40 4.47 8.87
CA PHE A 133 1.33 3.72 9.71
C PHE A 133 2.78 4.01 9.33
N ASP A 134 3.20 3.74 8.10
CA ASP A 134 4.58 3.95 7.66
C ASP A 134 4.98 5.43 7.71
N MET A 135 4.07 6.34 7.35
CA MET A 135 4.33 7.78 7.44
C MET A 135 4.61 8.20 8.88
N ARG A 136 3.87 7.65 9.85
CA ARG A 136 4.13 7.88 11.28
C ARG A 136 5.47 7.29 11.70
N ILE A 137 5.80 6.06 11.28
CA ILE A 137 7.06 5.40 11.60
C ILE A 137 8.26 6.20 11.06
N LEU A 138 8.21 6.64 9.80
CA LEU A 138 9.26 7.45 9.20
C LEU A 138 9.44 8.77 9.95
N LYS A 139 8.34 9.42 10.33
CA LYS A 139 8.38 10.65 11.13
C LYS A 139 8.99 10.42 12.52
N GLN A 140 8.57 9.37 13.24
CA GLN A 140 9.13 9.03 14.55
C GLN A 140 10.62 8.70 14.46
N THR A 141 11.02 7.99 13.41
CA THR A 141 12.42 7.66 13.14
C THR A 141 13.24 8.93 12.90
N ALA A 142 12.73 9.86 12.10
CA ALA A 142 13.37 11.15 11.85
C ALA A 142 13.48 12.01 13.13
N GLU A 143 12.38 12.15 13.89
CA GLU A 143 12.33 12.89 15.14
C GLU A 143 13.32 12.34 16.18
N ALA A 144 13.46 11.01 16.27
CA ALA A 144 14.43 10.37 17.15
C ALA A 144 15.89 10.71 16.82
N HIS A 145 16.16 11.23 15.62
CA HIS A 145 17.48 11.68 15.16
C HIS A 145 17.58 13.20 15.00
N ASN A 146 16.61 13.97 15.51
CA ASN A 146 16.52 15.42 15.39
C ASN A 146 16.46 15.93 13.94
N ASP A 147 15.94 15.11 13.02
CA ASP A 147 15.70 15.51 11.64
C ASP A 147 14.30 16.13 11.53
N PRO A 148 14.15 17.42 11.14
CA PRO A 148 12.89 18.15 11.17
C PRO A 148 11.92 17.81 10.01
N VAL A 149 12.06 16.61 9.41
CA VAL A 149 11.34 16.11 8.21
C VAL A 149 9.89 16.60 8.12
#